data_AF-A0A539ENU2-F1
#
_entry.id   AF-A0A539ENU2-F1
#
_cell.length_a   1.000
_cell.length_b   1.000
_cell.length_c   1.000
_cell.angle_alpha   90.00
_cell.angle_beta   90.00
_cell.angle_gamma   90.00
#
_symmetry.space_group_name_H-M   'P 1'
#
loop_
_entity.id
_entity.type
_entity.pdbx_description
1 polymer ?
#
loop_
_entity_poly.entity_id
_entity_poly.type
_entity_poly.pdbx_seq_one_letter_code
_entity_poly.pdbx_strand_id
1 'polypeptide(L)'
;MKHHFRSALPTGLAALLAVSPGVCASTAPAKDEAAKSLGKGAFKTGATIGTDKRVVEVLSEKDASSLPVPVVSAAELKRAAQTLLANMAAALGARDSAAFTARVPSKALLTVNGVKTDSGKLGDELKSAFAFLDGVAWSQEVLSSSYDATTGLVKLKVKSTYSASLMEPVGVTPASTPVPEEVNSFQRQLKESLKSSGEETYEFKLEGGRLGLSQMTSKLPYAGKGEAAARIAKLLAEWKVKVAVFALFERVEKNDPTGFAALVDSSFQNLDDNGFRQSRTDFLESVKIDLDHLTSLDHSVRVKEIRLDSGFAKARVPIEWDRRARIANSRREWTVSGQATTLTLGKDGEAFKLSLIEGKPLFGNSSRLTRKTLLAGGEIDGTKVTTFQSIDDARTTADASSTDFPENTRALANSTPACPVGNSQTFSFTGAAQQFTVPTACQLIIKAWGAGGGGGGCSHVNSAGAGGGGAYSTTQVSLTNGAVLQVHVAGGGALGTSNVSSTLTGGGTGGFGYGAGGRGGNSGDSGIGAGAGGGGGSSGVTDQAGTTVYLVAAGGGGGGGSHNSLGAAGGAGGQSGASASGAGGTTGVAPTKAGTNGGDRGAGNHGAGGGGGGGGATAGGTGGAASA
;
A
#
# COMPACT_ATOMS: atom_id res chain seq x y z
N MET A 1 -29.37 -3.00 -54.76
CA MET A 1 -28.64 -1.71 -54.88
C MET A 1 -27.37 -1.79 -54.06
N LYS A 2 -26.22 -1.64 -54.72
CA LYS A 2 -24.89 -1.56 -54.11
C LYS A 2 -24.72 -0.17 -53.49
N HIS A 3 -24.32 -0.08 -52.22
CA HIS A 3 -23.59 1.10 -51.75
C HIS A 3 -22.46 0.67 -50.81
N HIS A 4 -21.24 0.88 -51.31
CA HIS A 4 -20.00 0.90 -50.56
C HIS A 4 -19.97 2.12 -49.64
N PHE A 5 -19.57 1.94 -48.39
CA PHE A 5 -18.86 2.97 -47.65
C PHE A 5 -17.63 2.34 -46.97
N ARG A 6 -16.46 2.73 -47.50
CA ARG A 6 -15.16 2.58 -46.86
C ARG A 6 -15.05 3.68 -45.80
N SER A 7 -14.66 3.37 -44.58
CA SER A 7 -14.05 4.35 -43.67
C SER A 7 -12.83 3.75 -43.00
N ALA A 8 -11.73 4.48 -43.11
CA ALA A 8 -10.38 4.11 -42.77
C ALA A 8 -10.18 3.88 -41.26
N LEU A 9 -9.36 2.86 -40.94
CA LEU A 9 -8.69 2.70 -39.65
C LEU A 9 -7.57 3.75 -39.54
N PRO A 10 -7.47 4.51 -38.44
CA PRO A 10 -6.21 5.15 -38.09
C PRO A 10 -5.37 4.16 -37.27
N THR A 11 -4.33 3.63 -37.91
CA THR A 11 -3.17 3.03 -37.26
C THR A 11 -2.43 4.11 -36.45
N GLY A 12 -2.73 4.19 -35.15
CA GLY A 12 -1.93 4.95 -34.18
C GLY A 12 -0.91 4.03 -33.53
N LEU A 13 0.25 3.88 -34.18
CA LEU A 13 1.42 3.20 -33.63
C LEU A 13 1.97 4.06 -32.47
N ALA A 14 1.78 3.63 -31.23
CA ALA A 14 2.45 4.24 -30.09
C ALA A 14 3.95 3.90 -30.15
N ALA A 15 4.75 4.85 -30.61
CA ALA A 15 6.21 4.75 -30.60
C ALA A 15 6.70 4.75 -29.15
N LEU A 16 7.12 3.58 -28.67
CA LEU A 16 7.90 3.42 -27.46
C LEU A 16 9.31 3.98 -27.76
N LEU A 17 9.59 5.21 -27.29
CA LEU A 17 10.92 5.81 -27.34
C LEU A 17 11.83 5.08 -26.33
N ALA A 18 12.44 3.98 -26.76
CA ALA A 18 13.65 3.48 -26.15
C ALA A 18 14.80 4.40 -26.57
N VAL A 19 15.33 5.18 -25.63
CA VAL A 19 16.57 5.92 -25.82
C VAL A 19 17.69 4.90 -26.03
N SER A 20 18.18 4.78 -27.25
CA SER A 20 19.43 4.03 -27.52
C SER A 20 20.61 4.77 -26.87
N PRO A 21 21.59 4.06 -26.29
CA PRO A 21 22.81 4.68 -25.82
C PRO A 21 23.54 5.32 -27.00
N GLY A 22 23.77 6.64 -26.91
CA GLY A 22 24.55 7.39 -27.89
C GLY A 22 26.00 6.92 -27.88
N VAL A 23 26.43 6.26 -28.95
CA VAL A 23 27.84 6.00 -29.23
C VAL A 23 28.49 7.34 -29.60
N CYS A 24 29.55 7.70 -28.88
CA CYS A 24 30.27 8.95 -29.09
C CYS A 24 30.95 8.98 -30.47
N ALA A 25 30.54 9.92 -31.33
CA ALA A 25 31.33 10.29 -32.51
C ALA A 25 32.33 11.39 -32.09
N SER A 26 33.63 11.05 -32.13
CA SER A 26 34.72 11.98 -31.84
C SER A 26 34.95 12.96 -32.99
N THR A 27 34.89 14.25 -32.73
CA THR A 27 35.50 15.28 -33.58
C THR A 27 36.87 15.67 -32.99
N ALA A 28 37.88 15.71 -33.85
CA ALA A 28 39.30 15.92 -33.54
C ALA A 28 39.62 17.35 -33.02
N PRO A 29 40.69 17.54 -32.24
CA PRO A 29 40.98 18.82 -31.60
C PRO A 29 41.86 19.75 -32.44
N ALA A 30 41.58 21.06 -32.33
CA ALA A 30 42.52 22.12 -32.70
C ALA A 30 43.44 22.41 -31.49
N LYS A 31 44.73 22.62 -31.81
CA LYS A 31 45.80 23.07 -30.90
C LYS A 31 45.63 24.54 -30.55
N ASP A 32 45.95 24.94 -29.33
CA ASP A 32 47.10 25.82 -29.05
C ASP A 32 47.29 26.16 -27.56
N GLU A 33 48.58 26.29 -27.21
CA GLU A 33 49.25 27.24 -26.29
C GLU A 33 48.54 27.78 -25.03
N ALA A 34 49.18 28.14 -23.91
CA ALA A 34 50.52 28.04 -23.33
C ALA A 34 50.43 28.70 -21.91
N ALA A 35 51.52 28.65 -21.14
CA ALA A 35 51.83 29.46 -19.93
C ALA A 35 51.21 29.04 -18.57
N LYS A 36 51.82 29.23 -17.39
CA LYS A 36 53.22 29.31 -16.88
C LYS A 36 53.08 29.44 -15.33
N SER A 37 54.19 29.15 -14.63
CA SER A 37 54.55 29.61 -13.26
C SER A 37 53.96 28.82 -12.07
N LEU A 38 54.80 28.12 -11.28
CA LEU A 38 55.51 28.56 -10.04
C LEU A 38 54.52 28.79 -8.87
N GLY A 39 54.65 28.20 -7.69
CA GLY A 39 55.87 27.90 -6.95
C GLY A 39 55.63 27.12 -5.65
N LYS A 40 56.77 26.82 -5.02
CA LYS A 40 57.00 26.02 -3.82
C LYS A 40 56.37 26.60 -2.54
N GLY A 41 56.04 25.72 -1.59
CA GLY A 41 55.84 26.09 -0.18
C GLY A 41 55.70 24.86 0.71
N ALA A 42 56.82 24.46 1.32
CA ALA A 42 56.88 23.40 2.32
C ALA A 42 56.35 23.88 3.68
N PHE A 43 55.65 23.02 4.43
CA PHE A 43 55.56 23.12 5.88
C PHE A 43 55.65 21.73 6.51
N LYS A 44 56.68 21.57 7.34
CA LYS A 44 57.02 20.40 8.16
C LYS A 44 56.83 20.81 9.62
N THR A 45 56.15 19.99 10.41
CA THR A 45 56.33 19.73 11.86
C THR A 45 55.11 18.89 12.29
N GLY A 46 55.19 17.69 12.86
CA GLY A 46 56.22 17.12 13.73
C GLY A 46 55.68 17.07 15.16
N ALA A 47 55.02 15.97 15.54
CA ALA A 47 54.73 15.64 16.94
C ALA A 47 54.71 14.12 17.13
N THR A 48 55.70 13.65 17.89
CA THR A 48 56.01 12.27 18.25
C THR A 48 55.17 11.87 19.48
N ILE A 49 54.51 10.72 19.47
CA ILE A 49 53.90 10.11 20.67
C ILE A 49 54.43 8.69 20.86
N GLY A 50 54.81 8.43 22.10
CA GLY A 50 55.46 7.27 22.69
C GLY A 50 55.02 5.89 22.22
N THR A 51 56.04 5.07 22.00
CA THR A 51 56.00 3.62 21.80
C THR A 51 55.57 2.91 23.09
N ASP A 52 54.36 2.35 23.10
CA ASP A 52 53.97 1.27 24.00
C ASP A 52 53.97 -0.03 23.19
N LYS A 53 54.91 -0.93 23.49
CA LYS A 53 55.10 -2.20 22.79
C LYS A 53 54.00 -3.18 23.19
N ARG A 54 52.86 -3.13 22.49
CA ARG A 54 52.00 -4.30 22.31
C ARG A 54 52.39 -4.98 21.02
N VAL A 55 53.01 -6.15 21.12
CA VAL A 55 53.19 -7.04 19.97
C VAL A 55 51.79 -7.54 19.58
N VAL A 56 51.19 -6.87 18.60
CA VAL A 56 50.05 -7.41 17.86
C VAL A 56 50.67 -8.25 16.75
N GLU A 57 50.73 -9.57 16.97
CA GLU A 57 50.97 -10.51 15.88
C GLU A 57 49.77 -10.42 14.93
N VAL A 58 49.93 -9.65 13.86
CA VAL A 58 49.03 -9.67 12.71
C VAL A 58 49.36 -10.96 11.96
N LEU A 59 48.69 -12.05 12.34
CA LEU A 59 48.62 -13.24 11.52
C LEU A 59 48.01 -12.83 10.18
N SER A 60 48.73 -13.12 9.09
CA SER A 60 48.26 -12.80 7.74
C SER A 60 46.91 -13.49 7.48
N GLU A 61 46.01 -12.83 6.75
CA GLU A 61 44.71 -13.37 6.30
C GLU A 61 44.81 -14.71 5.53
N LYS A 62 46.03 -15.15 5.23
CA LYS A 62 46.32 -16.41 4.56
C LYS A 62 46.26 -17.65 5.49
N ASP A 63 46.29 -17.46 6.81
CA ASP A 63 46.29 -18.57 7.79
C ASP A 63 44.97 -18.70 8.59
N ALA A 64 43.98 -17.83 8.37
CA ALA A 64 42.67 -17.93 9.04
C ALA A 64 41.72 -18.98 8.40
N SER A 65 42.08 -19.57 7.26
CA SER A 65 41.25 -20.55 6.54
C SER A 65 41.38 -21.99 7.03
N SER A 66 42.17 -22.25 8.08
CA SER A 66 42.40 -23.61 8.61
C SER A 66 42.01 -23.79 10.07
N LEU A 67 41.26 -22.85 10.67
CA LEU A 67 40.64 -23.14 11.97
C LEU A 67 39.66 -24.31 11.75
N PRO A 68 39.83 -25.43 12.46
CA PRO A 68 38.96 -26.58 12.30
C PRO A 68 37.53 -26.13 12.62
N VAL A 69 36.65 -26.19 11.62
CA VAL A 69 35.22 -26.00 11.82
C VAL A 69 34.82 -26.96 12.94
N PRO A 70 34.23 -26.47 14.05
CA PRO A 70 33.88 -27.33 15.17
C PRO A 70 33.03 -28.49 14.65
N VAL A 71 33.55 -29.70 14.80
CA VAL A 71 32.86 -30.92 14.38
C VAL A 71 31.68 -31.11 15.32
N VAL A 72 30.50 -30.63 14.90
CA VAL A 72 29.26 -30.85 15.64
C VAL A 72 28.95 -32.33 15.59
N SER A 73 28.79 -32.96 16.75
CA SER A 73 28.53 -34.39 16.83
C SER A 73 27.14 -34.74 16.28
N ALA A 74 26.98 -35.96 15.77
CA ALA A 74 25.69 -36.46 15.30
C ALA A 74 24.60 -36.41 16.40
N ALA A 75 24.99 -36.59 17.66
CA ALA A 75 24.08 -36.49 18.80
C ALA A 75 23.58 -35.05 19.04
N GLU A 76 24.46 -34.06 18.91
CA GLU A 76 24.10 -32.65 19.02
C GLU A 76 23.18 -32.20 17.88
N LEU A 77 23.47 -32.63 16.64
CA LEU A 77 22.61 -32.34 15.49
C LEU A 77 21.21 -32.96 15.64
N LYS A 78 21.12 -34.20 16.13
CA LYS A 78 19.84 -34.85 16.44
C LYS A 78 19.06 -34.10 17.51
N ARG A 79 19.72 -33.68 18.60
CA ARG A 79 19.10 -32.89 19.68
C ARG A 79 18.61 -31.54 19.15
N ALA A 80 19.42 -30.84 18.35
CA ALA A 80 19.04 -29.57 17.74
C ALA A 80 17.83 -29.71 16.80
N ALA A 81 17.75 -30.79 16.01
CA ALA A 81 16.59 -31.09 15.17
C ALA A 81 15.30 -31.29 16.00
N GLN A 82 15.39 -32.04 17.11
CA GLN A 82 14.26 -32.24 18.02
C GLN A 82 13.82 -30.91 18.68
N THR A 83 14.76 -30.05 19.06
CA THR A 83 14.45 -28.72 19.59
C THR A 83 13.77 -27.84 18.54
N LEU A 84 14.21 -27.87 17.29
CA LEU A 84 13.55 -27.13 16.20
C LEU A 84 12.12 -27.62 16.00
N LEU A 85 11.89 -28.94 16.00
CA LEU A 85 10.55 -29.52 15.89
C LEU A 85 9.64 -29.08 17.05
N ALA A 86 10.14 -29.11 18.29
CA ALA A 86 9.40 -28.64 19.46
C ALA A 86 9.06 -27.13 19.37
N ASN A 87 9.97 -26.32 18.86
CA ASN A 87 9.72 -24.89 18.64
C ASN A 87 8.66 -24.64 17.57
N MET A 88 8.62 -25.46 16.51
CA MET A 88 7.55 -25.39 15.51
C MET A 88 6.20 -25.77 16.13
N ALA A 89 6.15 -26.80 16.98
CA ALA A 89 4.96 -27.16 17.74
C ALA A 89 4.49 -26.04 18.67
N ALA A 90 5.41 -25.39 19.38
CA ALA A 90 5.11 -24.24 20.23
C ALA A 90 4.58 -23.05 19.41
N ALA A 91 5.18 -22.75 18.25
CA ALA A 91 4.70 -21.69 17.36
C ALA A 91 3.30 -21.98 16.82
N LEU A 92 3.03 -23.24 16.46
CA LEU A 92 1.70 -23.68 16.03
C LEU A 92 0.67 -23.47 17.15
N GLY A 93 1.02 -23.85 18.40
CA GLY A 93 0.14 -23.67 19.55
C GLY A 93 -0.08 -22.21 19.95
N ALA A 94 0.92 -21.37 19.73
CA ALA A 94 0.82 -19.91 19.88
C ALA A 94 0.04 -19.24 18.72
N ARG A 95 -0.37 -19.99 17.69
CA ARG A 95 -0.98 -19.48 16.45
C ARG A 95 -0.10 -18.46 15.72
N ASP A 96 1.22 -18.63 15.81
CA ASP A 96 2.20 -17.75 15.17
C ASP A 96 2.73 -18.40 13.88
N SER A 97 2.06 -18.12 12.76
CA SER A 97 2.45 -18.67 11.46
C SER A 97 3.80 -18.14 10.98
N ALA A 98 4.20 -16.93 11.40
CA ALA A 98 5.49 -16.35 11.07
C ALA A 98 6.61 -17.07 11.82
N ALA A 99 6.46 -17.32 13.13
CA ALA A 99 7.44 -18.08 13.90
C ALA A 99 7.54 -19.54 13.44
N PHE A 100 6.41 -20.15 13.05
CA PHE A 100 6.40 -21.50 12.47
C PHE A 100 7.23 -21.56 11.18
N THR A 101 6.96 -20.63 10.24
CA THR A 101 7.60 -20.62 8.91
C THR A 101 9.01 -20.05 8.90
N ALA A 102 9.41 -19.25 9.90
CA ALA A 102 10.79 -18.75 10.04
C ALA A 102 11.84 -19.86 10.13
N ARG A 103 11.42 -21.11 10.43
CA ARG A 103 12.29 -22.31 10.49
C ARG A 103 12.27 -23.14 9.21
N VAL A 104 11.52 -22.69 8.21
CA VAL A 104 11.33 -23.36 6.93
C VAL A 104 11.96 -22.48 5.84
N PRO A 105 13.20 -22.77 5.40
CA PRO A 105 13.83 -22.12 4.28
C PRO A 105 12.94 -22.14 3.03
N SER A 106 13.03 -21.09 2.20
CA SER A 106 12.25 -20.99 0.95
C SER A 106 12.53 -22.11 -0.05
N LYS A 107 13.67 -22.81 0.09
CA LYS A 107 14.05 -23.98 -0.74
C LYS A 107 13.60 -25.32 -0.16
N ALA A 108 12.97 -25.35 1.02
CA ALA A 108 12.55 -26.59 1.63
C ALA A 108 11.48 -27.30 0.78
N LEU A 109 11.60 -28.62 0.66
CA LEU A 109 10.61 -29.44 -0.04
C LEU A 109 9.49 -29.82 0.92
N LEU A 110 8.35 -29.13 0.82
CA LEU A 110 7.21 -29.37 1.69
C LEU A 110 6.16 -30.18 0.96
N THR A 111 5.78 -31.31 1.54
CA THR A 111 4.63 -32.13 1.12
C THR A 111 3.70 -32.26 2.31
N VAL A 112 2.49 -31.74 2.19
CA VAL A 112 1.52 -31.73 3.28
C VAL A 112 0.21 -32.30 2.77
N ASN A 113 -0.27 -33.38 3.40
CA ASN A 113 -1.35 -34.23 2.88
C ASN A 113 -1.13 -34.70 1.43
N GLY A 114 0.12 -34.96 1.04
CA GLY A 114 0.45 -35.38 -0.32
C GLY A 114 0.49 -34.25 -1.36
N VAL A 115 0.20 -33.00 -0.98
CA VAL A 115 0.29 -31.83 -1.86
C VAL A 115 1.62 -31.12 -1.64
N LYS A 116 2.34 -30.83 -2.73
CA LYS A 116 3.57 -30.05 -2.68
C LYS A 116 3.25 -28.57 -2.43
N THR A 117 3.96 -27.95 -1.50
CA THR A 117 3.81 -26.53 -1.14
C THR A 117 5.16 -25.87 -0.87
N ASP A 118 5.16 -24.56 -0.65
CA ASP A 118 6.34 -23.77 -0.24
C ASP A 118 6.09 -23.09 1.12
N SER A 119 7.15 -22.51 1.71
CA SER A 119 7.06 -21.93 3.05
C SER A 119 6.10 -20.74 3.13
N GLY A 120 5.98 -19.95 2.06
CA GLY A 120 5.08 -18.81 1.98
C GLY A 120 3.62 -19.27 1.97
N LYS A 121 3.28 -20.18 1.05
CA LYS A 121 1.95 -20.77 0.95
C LYS A 121 1.52 -21.48 2.23
N LEU A 122 2.41 -22.25 2.86
CA LEU A 122 2.12 -22.89 4.14
C LEU A 122 1.85 -21.85 5.23
N GLY A 123 2.60 -20.75 5.26
CA GLY A 123 2.38 -19.64 6.19
C GLY A 123 1.02 -18.97 6.02
N ASP A 124 0.61 -18.75 4.78
CA ASP A 124 -0.69 -18.18 4.42
C ASP A 124 -1.85 -19.13 4.77
N GLU A 125 -1.68 -20.43 4.51
CA GLU A 125 -2.65 -21.47 4.89
C GLU A 125 -2.82 -21.55 6.42
N LEU A 126 -1.71 -21.56 7.18
CA LEU A 126 -1.73 -21.56 8.64
C LEU A 126 -2.37 -20.28 9.21
N LYS A 127 -1.99 -19.12 8.67
CA LYS A 127 -2.57 -17.83 9.06
C LYS A 127 -4.09 -17.81 8.85
N SER A 128 -4.53 -18.36 7.72
CA SER A 128 -5.96 -18.49 7.41
C SER A 128 -6.65 -19.45 8.37
N ALA A 129 -6.05 -20.60 8.68
CA ALA A 129 -6.61 -21.59 9.60
C ALA A 129 -6.71 -21.05 11.05
N PHE A 130 -5.69 -20.32 11.52
CA PHE A 130 -5.65 -19.78 12.88
C PHE A 130 -6.76 -18.77 13.19
N ALA A 131 -7.39 -18.17 12.18
CA ALA A 131 -8.57 -17.33 12.37
C ALA A 131 -9.80 -18.11 12.90
N PHE A 132 -9.80 -19.44 12.82
CA PHE A 132 -10.94 -20.29 13.18
C PHE A 132 -10.67 -21.23 14.34
N LEU A 133 -9.43 -21.25 14.82
CA LEU A 133 -8.96 -22.26 15.73
C LEU A 133 -8.51 -21.61 17.02
N ASP A 134 -8.96 -22.20 18.12
CA ASP A 134 -8.48 -21.89 19.45
C ASP A 134 -7.85 -23.12 20.08
N GLY A 135 -6.95 -22.91 21.04
CA GLY A 135 -6.26 -24.02 21.70
C GLY A 135 -5.62 -25.00 20.71
N VAL A 136 -5.03 -24.50 19.63
CA VAL A 136 -4.29 -25.34 18.68
C VAL A 136 -3.16 -26.01 19.47
N ALA A 137 -3.01 -27.31 19.32
CA ALA A 137 -1.92 -28.06 19.90
C ALA A 137 -1.41 -29.08 18.90
N TRP A 138 -0.09 -29.24 18.90
CA TRP A 138 0.60 -30.30 18.18
C TRP A 138 1.42 -31.06 19.21
N SER A 139 1.09 -32.34 19.39
CA SER A 139 1.87 -33.28 20.19
C SER A 139 2.70 -34.15 19.25
N GLN A 140 4.02 -34.13 19.46
CA GLN A 140 5.00 -34.84 18.66
C GLN A 140 5.72 -35.92 19.48
N GLU A 141 5.70 -37.15 18.98
CA GLU A 141 6.47 -38.26 19.53
C GLU A 141 7.52 -38.70 18.49
N VAL A 142 8.80 -38.54 18.80
CA VAL A 142 9.89 -38.93 17.88
C VAL A 142 10.06 -40.45 17.95
N LEU A 143 9.61 -41.14 16.89
CA LEU A 143 9.70 -42.59 16.78
C LEU A 143 11.12 -43.06 16.45
N SER A 144 11.82 -42.32 15.59
CA SER A 144 13.22 -42.61 15.26
C SER A 144 13.97 -41.38 14.76
N SER A 145 15.31 -41.41 14.90
CA SER A 145 16.20 -40.37 14.38
C SER A 145 17.46 -40.98 13.74
N SER A 146 17.75 -40.58 12.51
CA SER A 146 18.97 -40.98 11.79
C SER A 146 19.79 -39.76 11.36
N TYR A 147 21.11 -39.96 11.21
CA TYR A 147 22.04 -38.96 10.71
C TYR A 147 22.85 -39.60 9.59
N ASP A 148 22.90 -38.93 8.43
CA ASP A 148 23.75 -39.31 7.32
C ASP A 148 24.99 -38.42 7.31
N ALA A 149 26.15 -39.02 7.62
CA ALA A 149 27.43 -38.30 7.68
C ALA A 149 27.89 -37.77 6.32
N THR A 150 27.41 -38.35 5.22
CA THR A 150 27.79 -37.95 3.86
C THR A 150 27.10 -36.66 3.46
N THR A 151 25.82 -36.54 3.79
CA THR A 151 24.97 -35.42 3.38
C THR A 151 24.77 -34.38 4.49
N GLY A 152 25.14 -34.72 5.74
CA GLY A 152 24.87 -33.91 6.93
C GLY A 152 23.39 -33.86 7.31
N LEU A 153 22.57 -34.76 6.77
CA LEU A 153 21.13 -34.74 6.91
C LEU A 153 20.68 -35.47 8.18
N VAL A 154 19.84 -34.82 8.98
CA VAL A 154 19.18 -35.41 10.14
C VAL A 154 17.73 -35.70 9.77
N LYS A 155 17.31 -36.96 9.89
CA LYS A 155 15.94 -37.39 9.59
C LYS A 155 15.23 -37.82 10.86
N LEU A 156 14.08 -37.24 11.13
CA LEU A 156 13.19 -37.59 12.22
C LEU A 156 11.92 -38.23 11.66
N LYS A 157 11.56 -39.42 12.15
CA LYS A 157 10.21 -39.97 12.02
C LYS A 157 9.42 -39.63 13.27
N VAL A 158 8.27 -39.01 13.08
CA VAL A 158 7.48 -38.42 14.16
C VAL A 158 6.06 -38.92 14.06
N LYS A 159 5.50 -39.39 15.16
CA LYS A 159 4.05 -39.55 15.29
C LYS A 159 3.48 -38.22 15.77
N SER A 160 2.72 -37.57 14.90
CA SER A 160 2.10 -36.28 15.19
C SER A 160 0.62 -36.49 15.51
N THR A 161 0.16 -35.86 16.58
CA THR A 161 -1.26 -35.73 16.93
C THR A 161 -1.59 -34.25 17.00
N TYR A 162 -2.58 -33.82 16.22
CA TYR A 162 -3.06 -32.45 16.25
C TYR A 162 -4.34 -32.37 17.07
N SER A 163 -4.60 -31.21 17.66
CA SER A 163 -5.90 -30.88 18.21
C SER A 163 -6.10 -29.37 18.11
N ALA A 164 -7.36 -28.96 17.99
CA ALA A 164 -7.75 -27.59 18.20
C ALA A 164 -9.23 -27.56 18.55
N SER A 165 -9.62 -26.54 19.29
CA SER A 165 -11.00 -26.12 19.42
C SER A 165 -11.35 -25.17 18.28
N LEU A 166 -12.62 -25.14 17.92
CA LEU A 166 -13.10 -24.07 17.05
C LEU A 166 -13.28 -22.84 17.93
N MET A 167 -12.87 -21.68 17.44
CA MET A 167 -13.31 -20.43 18.05
C MET A 167 -14.83 -20.37 17.93
N GLU A 168 -15.54 -20.38 19.06
CA GLU A 168 -16.91 -19.93 19.07
C GLU A 168 -16.89 -18.45 18.66
N PRO A 169 -17.76 -18.01 17.72
CA PRO A 169 -17.82 -16.60 17.38
C PRO A 169 -18.23 -15.80 18.62
N VAL A 170 -17.25 -15.15 19.25
CA VAL A 170 -17.46 -14.38 20.48
C VAL A 170 -18.23 -13.12 20.13
N GLY A 171 -19.41 -12.98 20.75
CA GLY A 171 -20.23 -11.79 20.76
C GLY A 171 -21.13 -11.66 19.54
N VAL A 172 -22.35 -12.20 19.60
CA VAL A 172 -23.63 -11.46 19.75
C VAL A 172 -24.67 -12.46 20.27
N THR A 173 -25.46 -12.09 21.28
CA THR A 173 -26.56 -12.91 21.79
C THR A 173 -27.77 -12.93 20.85
N PRO A 174 -28.62 -13.98 20.94
CA PRO A 174 -29.21 -14.67 19.79
C PRO A 174 -30.65 -14.25 19.51
N ALA A 175 -30.97 -13.92 18.25
CA ALA A 175 -32.33 -14.16 17.73
C ALA A 175 -32.43 -14.34 16.20
N SER A 176 -31.59 -13.76 15.33
CA SER A 176 -32.02 -13.65 13.92
C SER A 176 -31.02 -13.95 12.81
N THR A 177 -29.84 -14.53 13.07
CA THR A 177 -29.10 -15.14 11.95
C THR A 177 -28.35 -16.39 12.39
N PRO A 178 -28.88 -17.60 12.11
CA PRO A 178 -28.10 -18.81 12.34
C PRO A 178 -26.80 -18.71 11.55
N VAL A 179 -25.70 -19.13 12.18
CA VAL A 179 -24.44 -19.35 11.47
C VAL A 179 -24.75 -20.24 10.26
N PRO A 180 -24.31 -19.89 9.03
CA PRO A 180 -24.61 -20.69 7.86
C PRO A 180 -24.25 -22.17 8.10
N GLU A 181 -25.15 -23.09 7.76
CA GLU A 181 -24.94 -24.52 8.01
C GLU A 181 -23.64 -25.04 7.37
N GLU A 182 -23.23 -24.44 6.25
CA GLU A 182 -21.97 -24.70 5.57
C GLU A 182 -20.74 -24.43 6.47
N VAL A 183 -20.78 -23.36 7.26
CA VAL A 183 -19.72 -23.04 8.23
C VAL A 183 -19.67 -24.13 9.30
N ASN A 184 -20.82 -24.55 9.84
CA ASN A 184 -20.90 -25.61 10.84
C ASN A 184 -20.45 -26.98 10.28
N SER A 185 -20.84 -27.30 9.05
CA SER A 185 -20.44 -28.53 8.35
C SER A 185 -18.93 -28.56 8.14
N PHE A 186 -18.35 -27.46 7.66
CA PHE A 186 -16.91 -27.37 7.47
C PHE A 186 -16.17 -27.39 8.80
N GLN A 187 -16.64 -26.65 9.79
CA GLN A 187 -16.10 -26.68 11.15
C GLN A 187 -16.02 -28.10 11.70
N ARG A 188 -17.06 -28.90 11.48
CA ARG A 188 -17.07 -30.33 11.84
C ARG A 188 -16.03 -31.13 11.05
N GLN A 189 -15.94 -30.93 9.74
CA GLN A 189 -14.91 -31.59 8.91
C GLN A 189 -13.49 -31.19 9.33
N LEU A 190 -13.26 -29.92 9.69
CA LEU A 190 -11.98 -29.40 10.16
C LEU A 190 -11.62 -30.01 11.50
N LYS A 191 -12.54 -29.99 12.46
CA LYS A 191 -12.38 -30.61 13.78
C LYS A 191 -12.11 -32.11 13.66
N GLU A 192 -12.76 -32.80 12.73
CA GLU A 192 -12.52 -34.23 12.51
C GLU A 192 -11.17 -34.48 11.84
N SER A 193 -10.79 -33.65 10.85
CA SER A 193 -9.45 -33.73 10.23
C SER A 193 -8.33 -33.45 11.24
N LEU A 194 -8.61 -32.61 12.23
CA LEU A 194 -7.70 -32.27 13.31
C LEU A 194 -7.42 -33.42 14.27
N LYS A 195 -8.37 -34.34 14.47
CA LYS A 195 -8.16 -35.53 15.31
C LYS A 195 -7.26 -36.59 14.64
N SER A 196 -6.71 -36.31 13.45
CA SER A 196 -5.83 -37.25 12.80
C SER A 196 -4.50 -37.35 13.56
N SER A 197 -4.12 -38.60 13.85
CA SER A 197 -2.74 -38.93 14.23
C SER A 197 -2.07 -39.61 13.04
N GLY A 198 -0.80 -39.33 12.81
CA GLY A 198 -0.09 -39.99 11.73
C GLY A 198 1.41 -39.91 11.85
N GLU A 199 2.08 -40.85 11.18
CA GLU A 199 3.52 -40.79 10.99
C GLU A 199 3.87 -39.75 9.93
N GLU A 200 4.85 -38.94 10.26
CA GLU A 200 5.39 -37.83 9.49
C GLU A 200 6.91 -37.94 9.44
N THR A 201 7.51 -37.29 8.44
CA THR A 201 8.96 -37.27 8.26
C THR A 201 9.45 -35.84 8.14
N TYR A 202 10.45 -35.50 8.95
CA TYR A 202 11.11 -34.21 8.95
C TYR A 202 12.60 -34.42 8.69
N GLU A 203 13.15 -33.73 7.71
CA GLU A 203 14.56 -33.76 7.38
C GLU A 203 15.16 -32.38 7.59
N PHE A 204 16.29 -32.34 8.27
CA PHE A 204 17.01 -31.12 8.62
C PHE A 204 18.41 -31.18 8.03
N LYS A 205 18.90 -30.02 7.59
CA LYS A 205 20.23 -29.88 6.99
C LYS A 205 20.92 -28.64 7.54
N LEU A 206 22.22 -28.78 7.79
CA LEU A 206 23.07 -27.67 8.21
C LEU A 206 23.45 -26.86 6.97
N GLU A 207 22.97 -25.62 6.86
CA GLU A 207 23.33 -24.69 5.78
C GLU A 207 23.80 -23.37 6.38
N GLY A 208 25.01 -22.92 6.00
CA GLY A 208 25.60 -21.70 6.56
C GLY A 208 25.78 -21.73 8.08
N GLY A 209 26.07 -22.91 8.65
CA GLY A 209 26.26 -23.09 10.09
C GLY A 209 24.96 -23.09 10.92
N ARG A 210 23.78 -23.09 10.28
CA ARG A 210 22.48 -23.17 10.97
C ARG A 210 21.70 -24.38 10.49
N LEU A 211 21.15 -25.13 11.43
CA LEU A 211 20.29 -26.27 11.12
C LEU A 211 18.90 -25.74 10.71
N GLY A 212 18.44 -26.09 9.52
CA GLY A 212 17.13 -25.71 9.00
C GLY A 212 16.37 -26.92 8.46
N LEU A 213 15.04 -26.80 8.36
CA LEU A 213 14.20 -27.84 7.74
C LEU A 213 14.49 -27.90 6.23
N SER A 214 14.92 -29.04 5.71
CA SER A 214 15.16 -29.23 4.27
C SER A 214 13.99 -29.92 3.57
N GLN A 215 13.34 -30.85 4.25
CA GLN A 215 12.17 -31.56 3.72
C GLN A 215 11.16 -31.87 4.82
N MET A 216 9.88 -31.79 4.48
CA MET A 216 8.79 -32.14 5.37
C MET A 216 7.75 -32.95 4.60
N THR A 217 7.42 -34.12 5.11
CA THR A 217 6.26 -34.90 4.69
C THR A 217 5.32 -35.00 5.89
N SER A 218 4.32 -34.13 5.90
CA SER A 218 3.39 -33.98 7.02
C SER A 218 1.96 -34.36 6.61
N LYS A 219 1.18 -34.84 7.59
CA LYS A 219 -0.25 -35.08 7.46
C LYS A 219 -1.06 -33.94 8.08
N LEU A 220 -0.45 -32.75 8.19
CA LEU A 220 -1.11 -31.55 8.70
C LEU A 220 -2.43 -31.35 7.93
N PRO A 221 -3.60 -31.38 8.58
CA PRO A 221 -4.90 -31.51 7.90
C PRO A 221 -5.32 -30.33 7.01
N TYR A 222 -4.53 -29.25 6.98
CA TYR A 222 -4.87 -27.98 6.33
C TYR A 222 -4.39 -27.84 4.89
N ALA A 223 -3.31 -28.51 4.50
CA ALA A 223 -2.69 -28.22 3.21
C ALA A 223 -3.39 -28.89 2.03
N GLY A 224 -3.42 -28.17 0.91
CA GLY A 224 -4.13 -28.58 -0.30
C GLY A 224 -5.62 -28.24 -0.30
N LYS A 225 -6.12 -27.63 0.80
CA LYS A 225 -7.50 -27.13 0.94
C LYS A 225 -7.57 -25.60 0.98
N GLY A 226 -6.57 -24.89 0.46
CA GLY A 226 -6.53 -23.42 0.45
C GLY A 226 -7.82 -22.77 -0.06
N GLU A 227 -8.50 -23.40 -1.04
CA GLU A 227 -9.81 -22.96 -1.52
C GLU A 227 -10.91 -23.04 -0.45
N ALA A 228 -10.91 -24.10 0.37
CA ALA A 228 -11.88 -24.25 1.44
C ALA A 228 -11.62 -23.23 2.57
N ALA A 229 -10.36 -23.07 3.00
CA ALA A 229 -9.96 -22.06 3.98
C ALA A 229 -10.36 -20.65 3.54
N ALA A 230 -10.07 -20.30 2.28
CA ALA A 230 -10.49 -19.03 1.69
C ALA A 230 -12.01 -18.87 1.62
N ARG A 231 -12.74 -19.93 1.23
CA ARG A 231 -14.21 -19.92 1.21
C ARG A 231 -14.81 -19.69 2.60
N ILE A 232 -14.24 -20.28 3.65
CA ILE A 232 -14.71 -20.09 5.03
C ILE A 232 -14.39 -18.71 5.54
N ALA A 233 -13.18 -18.22 5.29
CA ALA A 233 -12.79 -16.86 5.63
C ALA A 233 -13.75 -15.85 5.02
N LYS A 234 -14.11 -16.06 3.75
CA LYS A 234 -15.15 -15.28 3.07
C LYS A 234 -16.51 -15.41 3.76
N LEU A 235 -17.04 -16.63 3.96
CA LEU A 235 -18.35 -16.86 4.59
C LEU A 235 -18.45 -16.25 5.99
N LEU A 236 -17.38 -16.34 6.80
CA LEU A 236 -17.34 -15.76 8.14
C LEU A 236 -17.23 -14.25 8.11
N ALA A 237 -16.45 -13.68 7.19
CA ALA A 237 -16.44 -12.24 6.98
C ALA A 237 -17.83 -11.74 6.56
N GLU A 238 -18.51 -12.41 5.62
CA GLU A 238 -19.89 -12.11 5.24
C GLU A 238 -20.85 -12.21 6.42
N TRP A 239 -20.73 -13.24 7.25
CA TRP A 239 -21.55 -13.40 8.46
C TRP A 239 -21.29 -12.28 9.48
N LYS A 240 -20.03 -11.96 9.80
CA LYS A 240 -19.67 -10.85 10.70
C LYS A 240 -20.18 -9.51 10.18
N VAL A 241 -20.13 -9.29 8.87
CA VAL A 241 -20.71 -8.11 8.22
C VAL A 241 -22.22 -8.05 8.41
N LYS A 242 -22.94 -9.15 8.20
CA LYS A 242 -24.40 -9.22 8.46
C LYS A 242 -24.72 -8.90 9.91
N VAL A 243 -23.97 -9.49 10.84
CA VAL A 243 -24.10 -9.25 12.29
C VAL A 243 -23.90 -7.76 12.61
N ALA A 244 -22.86 -7.13 12.08
CA ALA A 244 -22.61 -5.70 12.28
C ALA A 244 -23.75 -4.84 11.70
N VAL A 245 -24.26 -5.19 10.51
CA VAL A 245 -25.40 -4.51 9.90
C VAL A 245 -26.63 -4.60 10.80
N PHE A 246 -27.04 -5.81 11.21
CA PHE A 246 -28.22 -5.96 12.08
C PHE A 246 -28.03 -5.31 13.45
N ALA A 247 -26.81 -5.34 14.00
CA ALA A 247 -26.51 -4.65 15.26
C ALA A 247 -26.71 -3.13 15.15
N LEU A 248 -26.42 -2.49 14.00
CA LEU A 248 -26.72 -1.05 13.82
C LEU A 248 -28.21 -0.77 14.01
N PHE A 249 -29.08 -1.56 13.37
CA PHE A 249 -30.53 -1.41 13.47
C PHE A 249 -31.04 -1.69 14.87
N GLU A 250 -30.64 -2.82 15.46
CA GLU A 250 -31.04 -3.21 16.80
C GLU A 250 -30.71 -2.10 17.83
N ARG A 251 -29.54 -1.46 17.72
CA ARG A 251 -29.13 -0.39 18.65
C ARG A 251 -29.99 0.86 18.49
N VAL A 252 -30.39 1.21 17.27
CA VAL A 252 -31.31 2.32 17.01
C VAL A 252 -32.71 1.99 17.57
N GLU A 253 -33.24 0.80 17.30
CA GLU A 253 -34.56 0.36 17.77
C GLU A 253 -34.64 0.30 19.30
N LYS A 254 -33.55 -0.10 19.97
CA LYS A 254 -33.44 -0.13 21.44
C LYS A 254 -33.14 1.23 22.06
N ASN A 255 -33.03 2.30 21.28
CA ASN A 255 -32.65 3.62 21.74
C ASN A 255 -31.31 3.62 22.51
N ASP A 256 -30.30 2.92 21.96
CA ASP A 256 -28.94 2.82 22.50
C ASP A 256 -27.92 3.57 21.62
N PRO A 257 -27.87 4.92 21.71
CA PRO A 257 -26.97 5.72 20.88
C PRO A 257 -25.48 5.46 21.19
N THR A 258 -25.15 5.03 22.41
CA THR A 258 -23.76 4.71 22.79
C THR A 258 -23.30 3.42 22.11
N GLY A 259 -24.12 2.37 22.16
CA GLY A 259 -23.84 1.13 21.45
C GLY A 259 -23.85 1.30 19.94
N PHE A 260 -24.74 2.13 19.39
CA PHE A 260 -24.71 2.50 17.97
C PHE A 260 -23.39 3.20 17.59
N ALA A 261 -22.97 4.21 18.37
CA ALA A 261 -21.73 4.94 18.11
C ALA A 261 -20.48 4.04 18.11
N ALA A 262 -20.46 2.99 18.94
CA ALA A 262 -19.36 2.02 18.97
C ALA A 262 -19.24 1.20 17.67
N LEU A 263 -20.32 1.07 16.90
CA LEU A 263 -20.38 0.40 15.60
C LEU A 263 -20.06 1.33 14.42
N VAL A 264 -19.86 2.63 14.65
CA VAL A 264 -19.53 3.61 13.62
C VAL A 264 -18.04 3.95 13.66
N ASP A 265 -17.36 3.69 12.55
CA ASP A 265 -15.92 3.90 12.38
C ASP A 265 -15.53 5.37 12.55
N SER A 266 -14.32 5.63 13.06
CA SER A 266 -13.80 6.98 13.24
C SER A 266 -13.69 7.79 11.94
N SER A 267 -13.47 7.12 10.81
CA SER A 267 -13.34 7.69 9.46
C SER A 267 -14.67 7.82 8.71
N PHE A 268 -15.80 7.62 9.40
CA PHE A 268 -17.13 7.58 8.81
C PHE A 268 -17.49 8.82 7.97
N GLN A 269 -18.14 8.58 6.83
CA GLN A 269 -18.73 9.60 5.97
C GLN A 269 -20.19 9.28 5.67
N ASN A 270 -21.09 10.26 5.77
CA ASN A 270 -22.45 10.13 5.26
C ASN A 270 -22.57 10.78 3.87
N LEU A 271 -22.85 9.98 2.84
CA LEU A 271 -23.07 10.40 1.44
C LEU A 271 -24.45 9.96 0.93
N ASP A 272 -25.43 9.82 1.82
CA ASP A 272 -26.82 9.55 1.43
C ASP A 272 -27.51 10.79 0.80
N ASP A 273 -28.71 10.55 0.28
CA ASP A 273 -29.51 11.51 -0.47
C ASP A 273 -30.20 12.55 0.43
N ASN A 274 -29.86 12.63 1.71
CA ASN A 274 -30.50 13.57 2.65
C ASN A 274 -29.99 15.01 2.46
N GLY A 275 -28.95 15.20 1.64
CA GLY A 275 -28.31 16.50 1.39
C GLY A 275 -27.36 16.95 2.51
N PHE A 276 -27.22 16.16 3.57
CA PHE A 276 -26.33 16.38 4.71
C PHE A 276 -25.05 15.56 4.55
N ARG A 277 -23.97 16.18 4.06
CA ARG A 277 -22.64 15.59 4.21
C ARG A 277 -22.18 15.75 5.67
N GLN A 278 -22.35 14.70 6.45
CA GLN A 278 -22.08 14.74 7.89
C GLN A 278 -20.72 14.11 8.22
N SER A 279 -19.97 14.78 9.11
CA SER A 279 -18.90 14.13 9.85
C SER A 279 -19.48 13.05 10.75
N ARG A 280 -18.65 12.10 11.22
CA ARG A 280 -19.08 11.11 12.23
C ARG A 280 -19.79 11.76 13.42
N THR A 281 -19.25 12.85 13.96
CA THR A 281 -19.82 13.53 15.12
C THR A 281 -21.21 14.11 14.82
N ASP A 282 -21.37 14.76 13.67
CA ASP A 282 -22.65 15.34 13.27
C ASP A 282 -23.68 14.26 12.97
N PHE A 283 -23.25 13.15 12.38
CA PHE A 283 -24.10 11.99 12.13
C PHE A 283 -24.60 11.34 13.41
N LEU A 284 -23.73 11.13 14.39
CA LEU A 284 -24.14 10.55 15.68
C LEU A 284 -25.09 11.47 16.45
N GLU A 285 -24.87 12.78 16.41
CA GLU A 285 -25.81 13.74 17.01
C GLU A 285 -27.14 13.76 16.26
N SER A 286 -27.12 13.67 14.93
CA SER A 286 -28.32 13.55 14.10
C SER A 286 -29.15 12.30 14.44
N VAL A 287 -28.49 11.14 14.59
CA VAL A 287 -29.15 9.89 15.02
C VAL A 287 -29.74 10.03 16.41
N LYS A 288 -29.05 10.70 17.33
CA LYS A 288 -29.60 10.97 18.67
C LYS A 288 -30.85 11.84 18.61
N ILE A 289 -30.86 12.88 17.79
CA ILE A 289 -32.05 13.73 17.60
C ILE A 289 -33.21 12.92 16.96
N ASP A 290 -32.92 12.05 15.99
CA ASP A 290 -33.93 11.12 15.45
C ASP A 290 -34.58 10.30 16.57
N LEU A 291 -33.77 9.76 17.49
CA LEU A 291 -34.24 8.98 18.63
C LEU A 291 -35.01 9.80 19.68
N ASP A 292 -34.74 11.10 19.80
CA ASP A 292 -35.48 12.01 20.68
C ASP A 292 -36.87 12.40 20.10
N HIS A 293 -36.98 12.47 18.77
CA HIS A 293 -38.20 12.85 18.06
C HIS A 293 -39.08 11.66 17.65
N LEU A 294 -38.46 10.51 17.40
CA LEU A 294 -39.10 9.28 16.97
C LEU A 294 -39.03 8.23 18.07
N THR A 295 -40.17 7.63 18.36
CA THR A 295 -40.35 6.53 19.32
C THR A 295 -40.81 5.28 18.60
N SER A 296 -40.64 4.11 19.22
CA SER A 296 -41.08 2.82 18.64
C SER A 296 -40.57 2.61 17.20
N LEU A 297 -39.28 2.86 16.99
CA LEU A 297 -38.61 2.59 15.73
C LEU A 297 -38.53 1.07 15.50
N ASP A 298 -38.88 0.65 14.30
CA ASP A 298 -38.84 -0.73 13.83
C ASP A 298 -38.39 -0.73 12.36
N HIS A 299 -37.34 -1.49 12.05
CA HIS A 299 -36.78 -1.59 10.71
C HIS A 299 -36.90 -3.02 10.19
N SER A 300 -37.51 -3.18 9.01
CA SER A 300 -37.39 -4.43 8.24
C SER A 300 -36.21 -4.32 7.31
N VAL A 301 -35.17 -5.13 7.49
CA VAL A 301 -33.92 -5.03 6.73
C VAL A 301 -33.64 -6.30 5.96
N ARG A 302 -33.38 -6.16 4.66
CA ARG A 302 -33.02 -7.24 3.74
C ARG A 302 -31.63 -6.97 3.16
N VAL A 303 -30.65 -7.72 3.65
CA VAL A 303 -29.27 -7.65 3.13
C VAL A 303 -29.17 -8.35 1.78
N LYS A 304 -28.66 -7.66 0.76
CA LYS A 304 -28.40 -8.22 -0.58
C LYS A 304 -26.99 -8.84 -0.62
N GLU A 305 -26.44 -9.01 -1.83
CA GLU A 305 -25.10 -9.56 -2.02
C GLU A 305 -24.03 -8.70 -1.33
N ILE A 306 -23.31 -9.29 -0.39
CA ILE A 306 -22.17 -8.66 0.29
C ILE A 306 -20.95 -8.79 -0.61
N ARG A 307 -20.29 -7.65 -0.88
CA ARG A 307 -19.07 -7.61 -1.69
C ARG A 307 -17.88 -7.29 -0.79
N LEU A 308 -17.07 -8.29 -0.50
CA LEU A 308 -15.83 -8.16 0.26
C LEU A 308 -14.67 -7.79 -0.67
N ASP A 309 -13.71 -7.02 -0.17
CA ASP A 309 -12.41 -6.88 -0.83
C ASP A 309 -11.55 -8.16 -0.68
N SER A 310 -10.42 -8.22 -1.38
CA SER A 310 -9.55 -9.40 -1.41
C SER A 310 -8.93 -9.74 -0.05
N GLY A 311 -8.85 -8.77 0.86
CA GLY A 311 -8.34 -8.96 2.23
C GLY A 311 -9.42 -9.19 3.28
N PHE A 312 -10.70 -9.20 2.89
CA PHE A 312 -11.85 -9.19 3.80
C PHE A 312 -11.79 -8.07 4.86
N ALA A 313 -11.11 -6.97 4.54
CA ALA A 313 -10.94 -5.81 5.41
C ALA A 313 -12.03 -4.77 5.19
N LYS A 314 -12.69 -4.80 4.02
CA LYS A 314 -13.82 -3.92 3.71
C LYS A 314 -14.96 -4.71 3.07
N ALA A 315 -16.18 -4.30 3.39
CA ALA A 315 -17.40 -4.90 2.85
C ALA A 315 -18.34 -3.81 2.33
N ARG A 316 -18.77 -3.94 1.07
CA ARG A 316 -19.86 -3.14 0.51
C ARG A 316 -21.15 -3.94 0.56
N VAL A 317 -22.17 -3.40 1.20
CA VAL A 317 -23.41 -4.10 1.57
C VAL A 317 -24.62 -3.31 1.09
N PRO A 318 -25.16 -3.62 -0.10
CA PRO A 318 -26.46 -3.12 -0.49
C PRO A 318 -27.54 -3.73 0.40
N ILE A 319 -28.43 -2.90 0.92
CA ILE A 319 -29.58 -3.32 1.71
C ILE A 319 -30.86 -2.71 1.14
N GLU A 320 -31.94 -3.47 1.24
CA GLU A 320 -33.30 -2.93 1.14
C GLU A 320 -33.88 -2.83 2.54
N TRP A 321 -34.66 -1.79 2.80
CA TRP A 321 -35.23 -1.59 4.11
C TRP A 321 -36.59 -0.91 4.06
N ASP A 322 -37.37 -1.22 5.08
CA ASP A 322 -38.62 -0.56 5.45
C ASP A 322 -38.45 -0.02 6.88
N ARG A 323 -39.10 1.09 7.20
CA ARG A 323 -39.09 1.69 8.54
C ARG A 323 -40.52 2.00 8.97
N ARG A 324 -40.79 1.73 10.24
CA ARG A 324 -41.95 2.21 10.96
C ARG A 324 -41.47 2.97 12.20
N ALA A 325 -42.06 4.12 12.48
CA ALA A 325 -41.75 4.92 13.65
C ALA A 325 -43.00 5.64 14.14
N ARG A 326 -43.02 6.05 15.41
CA ARG A 326 -44.05 6.93 15.97
C ARG A 326 -43.46 8.28 16.33
N ILE A 327 -44.10 9.34 15.89
CA ILE A 327 -43.70 10.70 16.27
C ILE A 327 -44.03 10.91 17.76
N ALA A 328 -43.01 11.23 18.57
CA ALA A 328 -43.06 11.11 20.03
C ALA A 328 -44.26 11.83 20.69
N ASN A 329 -44.65 13.03 20.23
CA ASN A 329 -45.75 13.78 20.84
C ASN A 329 -47.12 13.51 20.21
N SER A 330 -47.20 13.44 18.88
CA SER A 330 -48.48 13.25 18.20
C SER A 330 -48.95 11.79 18.20
N ARG A 331 -48.04 10.84 18.49
CA ARG A 331 -48.23 9.39 18.37
C ARG A 331 -48.65 8.92 16.98
N ARG A 332 -48.56 9.81 16.00
CA ARG A 332 -48.80 9.51 14.58
C ARG A 332 -47.74 8.55 14.10
N GLU A 333 -48.17 7.61 13.28
CA GLU A 333 -47.32 6.58 12.73
C GLU A 333 -46.74 7.05 11.40
N TRP A 334 -45.41 7.00 11.26
CA TRP A 334 -44.70 7.26 10.02
C TRP A 334 -44.12 5.94 9.48
N THR A 335 -44.42 5.63 8.23
CA THR A 335 -43.92 4.44 7.54
C THR A 335 -43.20 4.82 6.26
N VAL A 336 -42.09 4.14 5.97
CA VAL A 336 -41.37 4.24 4.70
C VAL A 336 -41.03 2.82 4.25
N SER A 337 -41.35 2.48 3.00
CA SER A 337 -41.14 1.13 2.48
C SER A 337 -40.34 1.14 1.18
N GLY A 338 -39.72 0.02 0.85
CA GLY A 338 -39.03 -0.24 -0.40
C GLY A 338 -37.80 0.64 -0.63
N GLN A 339 -37.15 1.11 0.44
CA GLN A 339 -35.97 1.94 0.32
C GLN A 339 -34.72 1.10 0.09
N ALA A 340 -33.70 1.71 -0.53
CA ALA A 340 -32.43 1.06 -0.80
C ALA A 340 -31.26 1.98 -0.42
N THR A 341 -30.30 1.40 0.29
CA THR A 341 -29.10 2.08 0.78
C THR A 341 -27.92 1.12 0.62
N THR A 342 -26.73 1.65 0.39
CA THR A 342 -25.49 0.87 0.53
C THR A 342 -24.79 1.29 1.81
N LEU A 343 -24.40 0.30 2.61
CA LEU A 343 -23.46 0.46 3.71
C LEU A 343 -22.08 -0.03 3.28
N THR A 344 -21.03 0.69 3.63
CA THR A 344 -19.66 0.19 3.56
C THR A 344 -19.10 0.05 4.97
N LEU A 345 -18.64 -1.16 5.30
CA LEU A 345 -18.07 -1.46 6.60
C LEU A 345 -16.56 -1.74 6.47
N GLY A 346 -15.78 -1.18 7.40
CA GLY A 346 -14.35 -1.46 7.55
C GLY A 346 -14.10 -2.37 8.75
N LYS A 347 -13.11 -3.27 8.64
CA LYS A 347 -12.67 -4.12 9.74
C LYS A 347 -11.81 -3.30 10.72
N ASP A 348 -12.23 -3.29 11.98
CA ASP A 348 -11.48 -2.71 13.11
C ASP A 348 -11.24 -3.81 14.16
N GLY A 349 -10.00 -4.28 14.24
CA GLY A 349 -9.67 -5.50 14.96
C GLY A 349 -10.39 -6.71 14.35
N GLU A 350 -11.29 -7.33 15.12
CA GLU A 350 -12.09 -8.48 14.71
C GLU A 350 -13.54 -8.15 14.34
N ALA A 351 -13.97 -6.90 14.53
CA ALA A 351 -15.31 -6.42 14.27
C ALA A 351 -15.38 -5.60 12.97
N PHE A 352 -16.57 -5.51 12.37
CA PHE A 352 -16.84 -4.59 11.27
C PHE A 352 -17.59 -3.36 11.79
N LYS A 353 -17.14 -2.17 11.37
CA LYS A 353 -17.74 -0.89 11.72
C LYS A 353 -18.19 -0.14 10.48
N LEU A 354 -19.29 0.60 10.59
CA LEU A 354 -19.84 1.40 9.51
C LEU A 354 -18.91 2.57 9.19
N SER A 355 -18.46 2.66 7.94
CA SER A 355 -17.51 3.66 7.46
C SER A 355 -18.08 4.58 6.37
N LEU A 356 -19.13 4.15 5.66
CA LEU A 356 -19.79 4.98 4.66
C LEU A 356 -21.24 4.53 4.44
N ILE A 357 -22.13 5.50 4.22
CA ILE A 357 -23.52 5.29 3.76
C ILE A 357 -23.70 6.00 2.41
N GLU A 358 -24.36 5.34 1.46
CA GLU A 358 -24.75 5.89 0.16
C GLU A 358 -26.22 5.54 -0.17
N GLY A 359 -26.92 6.41 -0.91
CA GLY A 359 -28.29 6.14 -1.38
C GLY A 359 -29.37 6.74 -0.48
N LYS A 360 -30.51 6.07 -0.26
CA LYS A 360 -31.62 6.68 0.48
C LYS A 360 -31.29 6.91 1.96
N PRO A 361 -31.80 7.99 2.58
CA PRO A 361 -31.49 8.32 3.97
C PRO A 361 -31.95 7.25 4.94
N LEU A 362 -30.99 6.59 5.59
CA LEU A 362 -31.24 5.45 6.46
C LEU A 362 -31.18 5.83 7.95
N PHE A 363 -30.29 6.71 8.33
CA PHE A 363 -30.09 7.13 9.71
C PHE A 363 -29.77 8.62 9.70
N GLY A 364 -30.07 9.32 10.79
CA GLY A 364 -29.70 10.72 10.91
C GLY A 364 -30.47 11.61 9.94
N ASN A 365 -31.80 11.48 9.94
CA ASN A 365 -32.69 12.35 9.18
C ASN A 365 -32.86 13.73 9.83
N SER A 366 -32.19 13.97 10.94
CA SER A 366 -32.25 15.21 11.71
C SER A 366 -31.11 16.16 11.41
N SER A 367 -31.43 17.44 11.32
CA SER A 367 -30.42 18.49 11.25
C SER A 367 -29.93 18.81 12.66
N ARG A 368 -28.61 18.73 12.89
CA ARG A 368 -27.98 19.17 14.14
C ARG A 368 -28.21 20.67 14.41
N LEU A 369 -28.23 21.49 13.35
CA LEU A 369 -28.32 22.94 13.47
C LEU A 369 -29.73 23.39 13.86
N THR A 370 -30.75 22.83 13.20
CA THR A 370 -32.13 23.23 13.43
C THR A 370 -32.81 22.36 14.48
N ARG A 371 -32.19 21.24 14.88
CA ARG A 371 -32.78 20.21 15.74
C ARG A 371 -34.17 19.82 15.24
N LYS A 372 -34.27 19.59 13.92
CA LYS A 372 -35.49 19.13 13.27
C LYS A 372 -35.24 17.83 12.52
N THR A 373 -36.15 16.86 12.65
CA THR A 373 -36.18 15.64 11.83
C THR A 373 -36.96 15.91 10.55
N LEU A 374 -36.36 15.62 9.40
CA LEU A 374 -37.02 15.77 8.10
C LEU A 374 -37.59 14.44 7.62
N LEU A 375 -38.88 14.44 7.28
CA LEU A 375 -39.57 13.31 6.67
C LEU A 375 -39.69 13.56 5.17
N ALA A 376 -38.81 12.94 4.40
CA ALA A 376 -38.65 13.15 2.95
C ALA A 376 -39.56 12.27 2.07
N GLY A 377 -40.53 11.57 2.66
CA GLY A 377 -41.41 10.63 1.97
C GLY A 377 -42.09 9.64 2.91
N GLY A 378 -42.70 8.60 2.34
CA GLY A 378 -43.47 7.60 3.07
C GLY A 378 -44.92 8.00 3.30
N GLU A 379 -45.52 7.49 4.37
CA GLU A 379 -46.90 7.77 4.78
C GLU A 379 -46.94 8.14 6.26
N ILE A 380 -47.82 9.08 6.64
CA ILE A 380 -48.14 9.38 8.03
C ILE A 380 -49.61 9.01 8.26
N ASP A 381 -49.86 8.04 9.14
CA ASP A 381 -51.18 7.43 9.38
C ASP A 381 -51.88 6.99 8.07
N GLY A 382 -51.12 6.38 7.16
CA GLY A 382 -51.60 5.95 5.83
C GLY A 382 -51.76 7.08 4.81
N THR A 383 -51.48 8.34 5.17
CA THR A 383 -51.52 9.46 4.23
C THR A 383 -50.14 9.71 3.65
N LYS A 384 -50.00 9.62 2.33
CA LYS A 384 -48.72 9.83 1.63
C LYS A 384 -48.14 11.22 1.88
N VAL A 385 -46.86 11.26 2.24
CA VAL A 385 -46.07 12.48 2.36
C VAL A 385 -45.69 12.97 0.96
N THR A 386 -46.31 14.05 0.49
CA THR A 386 -46.06 14.66 -0.83
C THR A 386 -45.13 15.88 -0.77
N THR A 387 -45.05 16.52 0.39
CA THR A 387 -44.12 17.60 0.73
C THR A 387 -43.28 17.18 1.93
N PHE A 388 -42.04 17.66 2.02
CA PHE A 388 -41.20 17.40 3.19
C PHE A 388 -41.92 17.89 4.45
N GLN A 389 -41.98 17.04 5.47
CA GLN A 389 -42.46 17.42 6.80
C GLN A 389 -41.27 17.57 7.74
N SER A 390 -41.33 18.51 8.66
CA SER A 390 -40.35 18.69 9.73
C SER A 390 -40.97 18.37 11.09
N ILE A 391 -40.20 17.76 11.98
CA ILE A 391 -40.52 17.56 13.40
C ILE A 391 -39.49 18.33 14.20
N ASP A 392 -39.92 19.25 15.06
CA ASP A 392 -39.02 20.06 15.91
C ASP A 392 -38.83 19.51 17.32
N ASP A 393 -38.03 20.19 18.16
CA ASP A 393 -37.82 19.82 19.57
C ASP A 393 -39.12 19.84 20.40
N ALA A 394 -40.08 20.70 20.03
CA ALA A 394 -41.44 20.67 20.61
C ALA A 394 -42.27 19.48 20.08
N ARG A 395 -41.69 18.71 19.15
CA ARG A 395 -42.22 17.55 18.44
C ARG A 395 -43.55 17.85 17.77
N THR A 396 -43.67 19.07 17.27
CA THR A 396 -44.75 19.51 16.40
C THR A 396 -44.39 19.17 14.95
N THR A 397 -45.38 18.80 14.15
CA THR A 397 -45.20 18.53 12.72
C THR A 397 -45.63 19.74 11.91
N ALA A 398 -44.77 20.22 11.01
CA ALA A 398 -45.09 21.29 10.08
C ALA A 398 -44.46 21.02 8.70
N ASP A 399 -45.00 21.64 7.65
CA ASP A 399 -44.35 21.67 6.34
C ASP A 399 -42.91 22.18 6.50
N ALA A 400 -41.95 21.46 5.94
CA ALA A 400 -40.55 21.86 5.99
C ALA A 400 -40.36 23.12 5.13
N SER A 401 -39.73 24.12 5.73
CA SER A 401 -39.35 25.38 5.10
C SER A 401 -37.91 25.32 4.58
N SER A 402 -37.50 26.28 3.74
CA SER A 402 -36.12 26.38 3.27
C SER A 402 -35.10 26.56 4.41
N THR A 403 -35.52 27.10 5.57
CA THR A 403 -34.67 27.24 6.76
C THR A 403 -34.47 25.95 7.54
N ASP A 404 -35.29 24.92 7.29
CA ASP A 404 -35.16 23.61 7.95
C ASP A 404 -34.09 22.74 7.30
N PHE A 405 -33.71 23.09 6.07
CA PHE A 405 -32.53 22.58 5.40
C PHE A 405 -31.34 23.47 5.76
N PRO A 406 -30.27 22.95 6.37
CA PRO A 406 -29.05 23.72 6.53
C PRO A 406 -28.57 24.17 5.15
N GLU A 407 -28.08 25.40 5.06
CA GLU A 407 -27.79 26.18 3.84
C GLU A 407 -26.76 25.57 2.85
N ASN A 408 -26.87 24.28 2.53
CA ASN A 408 -26.25 23.65 1.38
C ASN A 408 -27.25 23.40 0.24
N THR A 409 -28.35 24.14 0.22
CA THR A 409 -29.29 24.27 -0.92
C THR A 409 -28.71 25.03 -2.11
N ARG A 410 -27.37 25.11 -2.26
CA ARG A 410 -26.76 25.31 -3.58
C ARG A 410 -26.57 23.95 -4.25
N ALA A 411 -27.52 23.65 -5.15
CA ALA A 411 -27.50 22.61 -6.20
C ALA A 411 -28.28 21.31 -5.95
N LEU A 412 -29.60 21.43 -5.76
CA LEU A 412 -30.58 20.43 -6.25
C LEU A 412 -31.40 20.99 -7.43
N ALA A 413 -30.75 21.77 -8.28
CA ALA A 413 -31.28 22.18 -9.59
C ALA A 413 -30.17 22.03 -10.63
N ASN A 414 -29.80 20.79 -10.89
CA ASN A 414 -29.43 20.31 -12.23
C ASN A 414 -29.27 18.80 -12.11
N SER A 415 -30.18 18.07 -12.76
CA SER A 415 -29.89 16.73 -13.27
C SER A 415 -28.44 16.69 -13.71
N THR A 416 -27.60 15.88 -13.06
CA THR A 416 -26.19 15.72 -13.40
C THR A 416 -26.10 15.47 -14.90
N PRO A 417 -25.66 16.44 -15.71
CA PRO A 417 -25.29 16.14 -17.08
C PRO A 417 -24.15 15.13 -16.93
N ALA A 418 -24.23 14.01 -17.65
CA ALA A 418 -23.08 13.13 -17.81
C ALA A 418 -21.84 14.00 -18.05
N CYS A 419 -20.77 13.71 -17.32
CA CYS A 419 -19.56 14.53 -17.30
C CYS A 419 -19.17 14.93 -18.74
N PRO A 420 -19.29 16.21 -19.15
CA PRO A 420 -19.15 16.60 -20.55
C PRO A 420 -17.69 16.60 -21.03
N VAL A 421 -16.72 16.16 -20.21
CA VAL A 421 -15.41 15.71 -20.73
C VAL A 421 -15.61 14.41 -21.48
N GLY A 422 -16.19 14.53 -22.67
CA GLY A 422 -16.43 13.43 -23.61
C GLY A 422 -15.16 12.80 -24.17
N ASN A 423 -13.96 13.29 -23.83
CA ASN A 423 -12.68 12.66 -24.12
C ASN A 423 -11.66 13.15 -23.07
N SER A 424 -10.76 12.28 -22.61
CA SER A 424 -9.68 12.61 -21.66
C SER A 424 -8.95 13.93 -21.97
N GLN A 425 -8.63 14.72 -20.94
CA GLN A 425 -7.75 15.89 -21.07
C GLN A 425 -6.30 15.50 -20.73
N THR A 426 -5.35 15.88 -21.60
CA THR A 426 -3.92 15.64 -21.40
C THR A 426 -3.19 16.95 -21.17
N PHE A 427 -2.37 17.01 -20.12
CA PHE A 427 -1.49 18.14 -19.83
C PHE A 427 -0.05 17.76 -20.18
N SER A 428 0.64 18.63 -20.92
CA SER A 428 2.04 18.45 -21.30
C SER A 428 2.95 19.39 -20.52
N PHE A 429 4.25 19.10 -20.48
CA PHE A 429 5.22 19.92 -19.76
C PHE A 429 5.32 21.33 -20.35
N THR A 430 5.19 22.36 -19.50
CA THR A 430 5.29 23.79 -19.87
C THR A 430 6.39 24.53 -19.12
N GLY A 431 7.07 23.90 -18.17
CA GLY A 431 7.99 24.57 -17.24
C GLY A 431 7.31 25.32 -16.08
N ALA A 432 5.98 25.27 -15.98
CA ALA A 432 5.20 25.90 -14.91
C ALA A 432 3.99 25.05 -14.49
N ALA A 433 3.38 25.37 -13.34
CA ALA A 433 2.12 24.76 -12.92
C ALA A 433 0.98 25.17 -13.87
N GLN A 434 0.11 24.22 -14.20
CA GLN A 434 -1.09 24.43 -15.00
C GLN A 434 -2.32 24.30 -14.11
N GLN A 435 -3.46 24.81 -14.57
CA GLN A 435 -4.71 24.71 -13.82
C GLN A 435 -5.76 23.93 -14.61
N PHE A 436 -6.54 23.14 -13.89
CA PHE A 436 -7.74 22.48 -14.40
C PHE A 436 -8.93 22.84 -13.53
N THR A 437 -9.94 23.49 -14.12
CA THR A 437 -11.19 23.76 -13.41
C THR A 437 -12.20 22.68 -13.77
N VAL A 438 -12.73 22.00 -12.76
CA VAL A 438 -13.72 20.95 -12.91
C VAL A 438 -15.03 21.56 -13.41
N PRO A 439 -15.47 21.24 -14.65
CA PRO A 439 -16.59 21.95 -15.29
C PRO A 439 -17.97 21.54 -14.73
N THR A 440 -18.04 20.37 -14.11
CA THR A 440 -19.22 19.88 -13.38
C THR A 440 -18.79 18.86 -12.34
N ALA A 441 -19.59 18.65 -11.29
CA ALA A 441 -19.27 17.68 -10.26
C ALA A 441 -19.19 16.26 -10.85
N CYS A 442 -18.04 15.60 -10.71
CA CYS A 442 -17.78 14.30 -11.33
C CYS A 442 -16.63 13.55 -10.64
N GLN A 443 -16.52 12.26 -10.96
CA GLN A 443 -15.36 11.44 -10.62
C GLN A 443 -14.34 11.51 -11.76
N LEU A 444 -13.10 11.86 -11.44
CA LEU A 444 -11.98 11.90 -12.38
C LEU A 444 -11.04 10.72 -12.13
N ILE A 445 -10.57 10.11 -13.22
CA ILE A 445 -9.41 9.21 -13.19
C ILE A 445 -8.20 10.06 -13.57
N ILE A 446 -7.27 10.23 -12.63
CA ILE A 446 -6.04 10.99 -12.84
C ILE A 446 -4.90 9.98 -13.05
N LYS A 447 -4.13 10.18 -14.13
CA LYS A 447 -2.93 9.41 -14.46
C LYS A 447 -1.76 10.37 -14.63
N ALA A 448 -0.63 10.10 -13.99
CA ALA A 448 0.56 10.92 -14.17
C ALA A 448 1.83 10.07 -14.27
N TRP A 449 2.82 10.65 -14.96
CA TRP A 449 4.16 10.11 -15.13
C TRP A 449 5.16 11.14 -14.62
N GLY A 450 6.09 10.73 -13.76
CA GLY A 450 7.25 11.54 -13.43
C GLY A 450 8.21 11.61 -14.60
N ALA A 451 9.09 12.61 -14.61
CA ALA A 451 10.07 12.76 -15.69
C ALA A 451 11.32 11.91 -15.45
N GLY A 452 12.00 11.52 -16.53
CA GLY A 452 13.29 10.84 -16.44
C GLY A 452 14.43 11.78 -16.03
N GLY A 453 15.47 11.21 -15.42
CA GLY A 453 16.73 11.91 -15.19
C GLY A 453 17.57 12.06 -16.46
N GLY A 454 18.50 13.01 -16.45
CA GLY A 454 19.50 13.16 -17.49
C GLY A 454 20.61 12.11 -17.35
N GLY A 455 21.18 11.68 -18.48
CA GLY A 455 22.41 10.89 -18.49
C GLY A 455 23.62 11.71 -18.04
N GLY A 456 24.65 11.05 -17.53
CA GLY A 456 25.95 11.66 -17.26
C GLY A 456 26.66 12.06 -18.55
N GLY A 457 27.65 12.93 -18.43
CA GLY A 457 28.60 13.22 -19.50
C GLY A 457 29.64 12.10 -19.62
N CYS A 458 30.17 11.93 -20.83
CA CYS A 458 31.24 10.97 -21.13
C CYS A 458 32.62 11.64 -21.06
N SER A 459 33.62 10.89 -20.59
CA SER A 459 35.02 11.18 -20.85
C SER A 459 35.49 10.48 -22.13
N HIS A 460 36.66 10.87 -22.63
CA HIS A 460 37.31 10.33 -23.83
C HIS A 460 37.58 8.81 -23.80
N VAL A 461 37.43 8.14 -22.65
CA VAL A 461 37.74 6.70 -22.49
C VAL A 461 36.56 5.83 -22.05
N ASN A 462 35.45 6.40 -21.53
CA ASN A 462 34.39 5.59 -20.90
C ASN A 462 32.98 6.14 -21.08
N SER A 463 32.00 5.23 -21.15
CA SER A 463 30.57 5.55 -21.22
C SER A 463 30.02 6.11 -19.89
N ALA A 464 29.14 7.09 -20.00
CA ALA A 464 28.42 7.66 -18.87
C ALA A 464 27.24 6.79 -18.41
N GLY A 465 26.78 7.04 -17.18
CA GLY A 465 25.56 6.43 -16.67
C GLY A 465 24.31 6.99 -17.34
N ALA A 466 23.37 6.11 -17.69
CA ALA A 466 22.04 6.53 -18.15
C ALA A 466 21.24 7.15 -16.99
N GLY A 467 20.38 8.13 -17.28
CA GLY A 467 19.37 8.60 -16.33
C GLY A 467 18.26 7.56 -16.13
N GLY A 468 17.67 7.55 -14.94
CA GLY A 468 16.55 6.66 -14.62
C GLY A 468 15.21 7.18 -15.15
N GLY A 469 14.27 6.28 -15.44
CA GLY A 469 12.90 6.65 -15.83
C GLY A 469 12.09 7.18 -14.63
N GLY A 470 11.02 7.94 -14.91
CA GLY A 470 10.07 8.38 -13.87
C GLY A 470 9.00 7.34 -13.55
N ALA A 471 8.31 7.51 -12.42
CA ALA A 471 7.25 6.62 -11.96
C ALA A 471 5.92 6.88 -12.67
N TYR A 472 5.01 5.90 -12.69
CA TYR A 472 3.61 6.06 -13.06
C TYR A 472 2.73 6.00 -11.81
N SER A 473 1.69 6.84 -11.75
CA SER A 473 0.71 6.82 -10.68
C SER A 473 -0.70 7.06 -11.23
N THR A 474 -1.70 6.45 -10.59
CA THR A 474 -3.12 6.62 -10.94
C THR A 474 -4.01 6.71 -9.70
N THR A 475 -5.05 7.54 -9.75
CA THR A 475 -6.05 7.64 -8.68
C THR A 475 -7.43 7.98 -9.23
N GLN A 476 -8.47 7.80 -8.41
CA GLN A 476 -9.82 8.25 -8.66
C GLN A 476 -10.22 9.29 -7.62
N VAL A 477 -10.68 10.47 -8.05
CA VAL A 477 -11.06 11.56 -7.15
C VAL A 477 -12.42 12.09 -7.54
N SER A 478 -13.30 12.24 -6.55
CA SER A 478 -14.59 12.90 -6.70
C SER A 478 -14.44 14.38 -6.37
N LEU A 479 -14.70 15.26 -7.33
CA LEU A 479 -14.55 16.71 -7.18
C LEU A 479 -15.88 17.42 -7.44
N THR A 480 -16.07 18.55 -6.76
CA THR A 480 -17.24 19.41 -6.93
C THR A 480 -17.09 20.30 -8.17
N ASN A 481 -18.22 20.78 -8.70
CA ASN A 481 -18.22 21.76 -9.77
C ASN A 481 -17.41 23.01 -9.36
N GLY A 482 -16.58 23.51 -10.27
CA GLY A 482 -15.75 24.69 -10.05
C GLY A 482 -14.50 24.44 -9.19
N ALA A 483 -14.26 23.21 -8.72
CA ALA A 483 -13.01 22.88 -8.06
C ALA A 483 -11.83 23.13 -9.01
N VAL A 484 -10.80 23.83 -8.54
CA VAL A 484 -9.58 24.12 -9.30
C VAL A 484 -8.47 23.22 -8.82
N LEU A 485 -7.89 22.46 -9.74
CA LEU A 485 -6.71 21.63 -9.51
C LEU A 485 -5.47 22.33 -10.05
N GLN A 486 -4.38 22.26 -9.29
CA GLN A 486 -3.04 22.54 -9.80
C GLN A 486 -2.47 21.26 -10.41
N VAL A 487 -1.99 21.35 -11.64
CA VAL A 487 -1.41 20.25 -12.41
C VAL A 487 0.05 20.59 -12.69
N HIS A 488 0.94 19.88 -12.01
CA HIS A 488 2.38 19.95 -12.24
C HIS A 488 2.78 18.81 -13.14
N VAL A 489 3.15 19.11 -14.38
CA VAL A 489 3.76 18.14 -15.29
C VAL A 489 5.27 18.25 -15.14
N ALA A 490 5.95 17.14 -14.90
CA ALA A 490 7.38 17.11 -14.68
C ALA A 490 8.19 17.37 -15.96
N GLY A 491 9.31 18.07 -15.81
CA GLY A 491 10.38 18.19 -16.80
C GLY A 491 11.54 17.25 -16.48
N GLY A 492 12.19 16.74 -17.53
CA GLY A 492 13.36 15.87 -17.41
C GLY A 492 14.59 16.59 -16.86
N GLY A 493 15.50 15.83 -16.24
CA GLY A 493 16.81 16.34 -15.85
C GLY A 493 17.71 16.60 -17.05
N ALA A 494 18.57 17.60 -16.98
CA ALA A 494 19.52 17.89 -18.05
C ALA A 494 20.71 16.92 -18.03
N LEU A 495 21.30 16.71 -19.21
CA LEU A 495 22.50 15.90 -19.37
C LEU A 495 23.71 16.54 -18.67
N GLY A 496 24.62 15.70 -18.19
CA GLY A 496 25.95 16.14 -17.77
C GLY A 496 26.82 16.51 -18.97
N THR A 497 27.71 17.48 -18.79
CA THR A 497 28.66 17.91 -19.83
C THR A 497 29.81 16.91 -19.96
N SER A 498 30.12 16.53 -21.20
CA SER A 498 31.25 15.65 -21.55
C SER A 498 32.57 16.43 -21.67
N ASN A 499 33.69 15.76 -21.39
CA ASN A 499 35.06 16.27 -21.62
C ASN A 499 35.34 17.68 -21.05
N VAL A 500 34.91 17.92 -19.82
CA VAL A 500 35.14 19.18 -19.10
C VAL A 500 36.54 19.16 -18.50
N SER A 501 37.35 20.16 -18.83
CA SER A 501 38.70 20.33 -18.28
C SER A 501 38.64 21.16 -16.99
N SER A 502 38.90 20.53 -15.84
CA SER A 502 39.32 21.17 -14.58
C SER A 502 38.60 22.46 -14.16
N THR A 503 37.28 22.57 -14.29
CA THR A 503 36.54 23.81 -13.96
C THR A 503 35.57 23.67 -12.79
N LEU A 504 35.43 22.49 -12.17
CA LEU A 504 34.37 22.23 -11.17
C LEU A 504 32.97 22.60 -11.71
N THR A 505 32.75 22.40 -13.01
CA THR A 505 31.47 22.63 -13.70
C THR A 505 31.00 21.39 -14.47
N GLY A 506 29.83 21.49 -15.12
CA GLY A 506 29.33 20.48 -16.04
C GLY A 506 28.25 19.54 -15.48
N GLY A 507 27.86 19.69 -14.21
CA GLY A 507 26.71 18.96 -13.66
C GLY A 507 25.39 19.44 -14.24
N GLY A 508 24.58 18.51 -14.78
CA GLY A 508 23.28 18.79 -15.40
C GLY A 508 22.27 19.33 -14.38
N THR A 509 21.46 20.31 -14.80
CA THR A 509 20.39 20.89 -13.97
C THR A 509 19.29 19.86 -13.67
N GLY A 510 18.71 19.94 -12.47
CA GLY A 510 17.55 19.14 -12.11
C GLY A 510 16.29 19.53 -12.89
N GLY A 511 15.39 18.57 -13.08
CA GLY A 511 14.13 18.74 -13.79
C GLY A 511 13.08 19.47 -12.96
N PHE A 512 12.21 20.23 -13.62
CA PHE A 512 11.07 20.91 -12.98
C PHE A 512 10.01 19.89 -12.54
N GLY A 513 9.30 20.16 -11.45
CA GLY A 513 8.16 19.34 -11.03
C GLY A 513 7.52 19.87 -9.77
N TYR A 514 6.50 19.15 -9.29
CA TYR A 514 5.92 19.38 -7.97
C TYR A 514 6.97 19.20 -6.85
N GLY A 515 7.86 18.23 -7.02
CA GLY A 515 9.20 18.19 -6.45
C GLY A 515 10.25 18.28 -7.56
N ALA A 516 11.16 19.24 -7.48
CA ALA A 516 12.23 19.40 -8.46
C ALA A 516 13.28 18.28 -8.36
N GLY A 517 13.91 17.92 -9.47
CA GLY A 517 15.08 17.04 -9.44
C GLY A 517 16.31 17.74 -8.86
N GLY A 518 17.24 16.97 -8.31
CA GLY A 518 18.54 17.46 -7.89
C GLY A 518 19.47 17.69 -9.09
N ARG A 519 20.41 18.62 -8.94
CA ARG A 519 21.48 18.83 -9.94
C ARG A 519 22.47 17.66 -9.90
N GLY A 520 23.02 17.27 -11.05
CA GLY A 520 24.17 16.36 -11.10
C GLY A 520 25.45 17.00 -10.54
N GLY A 521 26.36 16.19 -10.03
CA GLY A 521 27.68 16.64 -9.58
C GLY A 521 28.54 17.16 -10.73
N ASN A 522 29.40 18.12 -10.41
CA ASN A 522 30.37 18.70 -11.32
C ASN A 522 31.55 17.77 -11.59
N SER A 523 32.20 17.99 -12.74
CA SER A 523 33.52 17.44 -13.02
C SER A 523 34.56 17.93 -12.00
N GLY A 524 35.69 17.23 -11.89
CA GLY A 524 36.71 17.49 -10.88
C GLY A 524 37.69 18.59 -11.30
N ASP A 525 38.60 18.94 -10.39
CA ASP A 525 39.62 19.97 -10.57
C ASP A 525 40.87 19.50 -11.35
N SER A 526 40.95 18.21 -11.69
CA SER A 526 42.10 17.61 -12.34
C SER A 526 41.72 16.62 -13.45
N GLY A 527 42.38 16.77 -14.60
CA GLY A 527 42.16 15.94 -15.80
C GLY A 527 40.91 16.32 -16.62
N ILE A 528 40.66 15.54 -17.68
CA ILE A 528 39.45 15.66 -18.53
C ILE A 528 38.36 14.78 -17.91
N GLY A 529 37.44 15.40 -17.17
CA GLY A 529 36.31 14.72 -16.53
C GLY A 529 34.98 14.91 -17.26
N ALA A 530 33.92 14.34 -16.70
CA ALA A 530 32.57 14.62 -17.15
C ALA A 530 31.63 14.85 -15.95
N GLY A 531 30.72 15.80 -16.11
CA GLY A 531 29.70 16.06 -15.10
C GLY A 531 28.61 15.01 -15.12
N ALA A 532 27.88 14.87 -14.01
CA ALA A 532 26.76 13.94 -13.92
C ALA A 532 25.45 14.57 -14.42
N GLY A 533 24.47 13.74 -14.76
CA GLY A 533 23.14 14.20 -15.16
C GLY A 533 22.30 14.65 -13.96
N GLY A 534 21.38 15.59 -14.19
CA GLY A 534 20.39 16.00 -13.20
C GLY A 534 19.25 14.99 -13.04
N GLY A 535 18.62 14.93 -11.88
CA GLY A 535 17.41 14.13 -11.67
C GLY A 535 16.19 14.74 -12.36
N GLY A 536 15.20 13.92 -12.74
CA GLY A 536 13.92 14.39 -13.27
C GLY A 536 12.99 14.89 -12.16
N GLY A 537 12.08 15.81 -12.46
CA GLY A 537 11.08 16.26 -11.49
C GLY A 537 9.92 15.28 -11.33
N SER A 538 9.11 15.47 -10.28
CA SER A 538 7.87 14.72 -10.06
C SER A 538 6.66 15.43 -10.65
N SER A 539 5.72 14.66 -11.20
CA SER A 539 4.41 15.17 -11.61
C SER A 539 3.45 15.09 -10.44
N GLY A 540 2.61 16.11 -10.25
CA GLY A 540 1.72 16.18 -9.09
C GLY A 540 0.40 16.86 -9.41
N VAL A 541 -0.67 16.41 -8.76
CA VAL A 541 -1.98 17.07 -8.82
C VAL A 541 -2.43 17.40 -7.40
N THR A 542 -2.74 18.67 -7.17
CA THR A 542 -3.21 19.18 -5.88
C THR A 542 -4.47 20.01 -6.04
N ASP A 543 -5.09 20.38 -4.92
CA ASP A 543 -6.04 21.49 -4.90
C ASP A 543 -5.34 22.82 -5.24
N GLN A 544 -6.14 23.86 -5.49
CA GLN A 544 -5.65 25.20 -5.84
C GLN A 544 -4.66 25.77 -4.80
N ALA A 545 -4.90 25.47 -3.52
CA ALA A 545 -4.10 25.92 -2.40
C ALA A 545 -2.80 25.11 -2.21
N GLY A 546 -2.63 23.98 -2.90
CA GLY A 546 -1.50 23.06 -2.73
C GLY A 546 -1.52 22.30 -1.40
N THR A 547 -2.61 22.36 -0.64
CA THR A 547 -2.78 21.75 0.68
C THR A 547 -3.18 20.29 0.60
N THR A 548 -4.04 19.95 -0.37
CA THR A 548 -4.49 18.58 -0.60
C THR A 548 -3.75 18.03 -1.79
N VAL A 549 -2.98 16.96 -1.58
CA VAL A 549 -2.32 16.24 -2.66
C VAL A 549 -3.18 15.06 -3.10
N TYR A 550 -3.64 15.09 -4.34
CA TYR A 550 -4.46 14.01 -4.90
C TYR A 550 -3.60 12.88 -5.47
N LEU A 551 -2.48 13.21 -6.10
CA LEU A 551 -1.59 12.24 -6.74
C LEU A 551 -0.20 12.81 -6.97
N VAL A 552 0.84 11.99 -6.81
CA VAL A 552 2.21 12.30 -7.27
C VAL A 552 2.83 11.08 -7.96
N ALA A 553 3.58 11.34 -9.02
CA ALA A 553 4.43 10.40 -9.73
C ALA A 553 5.89 10.91 -9.69
N ALA A 554 6.75 10.18 -8.98
CA ALA A 554 8.14 10.59 -8.71
C ALA A 554 9.02 10.63 -9.97
N GLY A 555 10.02 11.53 -9.95
CA GLY A 555 11.02 11.64 -11.02
C GLY A 555 12.14 10.60 -10.89
N GLY A 556 12.78 10.27 -12.02
CA GLY A 556 13.95 9.39 -12.06
C GLY A 556 15.24 10.10 -11.63
N GLY A 557 16.22 9.34 -11.12
CA GLY A 557 17.54 9.87 -10.76
C GLY A 557 18.42 10.14 -11.99
N GLY A 558 19.35 11.08 -11.89
CA GLY A 558 20.36 11.35 -12.91
C GLY A 558 21.47 10.30 -12.93
N GLY A 559 22.06 10.07 -14.10
CA GLY A 559 23.19 9.16 -14.28
C GLY A 559 24.52 9.79 -13.85
N GLY A 560 25.43 8.97 -13.31
CA GLY A 560 26.78 9.40 -12.93
C GLY A 560 27.64 9.77 -14.14
N GLY A 561 28.50 10.78 -13.98
CA GLY A 561 29.49 11.17 -14.99
C GLY A 561 30.64 10.15 -15.03
N SER A 562 31.25 9.94 -16.21
CA SER A 562 32.38 9.01 -16.35
C SER A 562 33.75 9.68 -16.24
N HIS A 563 34.75 8.88 -15.87
CA HIS A 563 36.18 9.24 -15.98
C HIS A 563 36.97 7.99 -16.41
N ASN A 564 38.00 7.58 -15.66
CA ASN A 564 38.73 6.32 -15.89
C ASN A 564 37.89 5.07 -15.58
N SER A 565 36.65 5.25 -15.12
CA SER A 565 35.66 4.21 -14.88
C SER A 565 34.29 4.59 -15.47
N LEU A 566 33.43 3.58 -15.64
CA LEU A 566 32.05 3.73 -16.11
C LEU A 566 31.20 4.51 -15.08
N GLY A 567 30.35 5.40 -15.57
CA GLY A 567 29.36 6.08 -14.74
C GLY A 567 28.20 5.15 -14.35
N ALA A 568 27.68 5.29 -13.13
CA ALA A 568 26.56 4.46 -12.67
C ALA A 568 25.21 4.94 -13.23
N ALA A 569 24.31 4.00 -13.52
CA ALA A 569 22.94 4.34 -13.93
C ALA A 569 22.13 4.97 -12.78
N GLY A 570 21.32 5.97 -13.09
CA GLY A 570 20.37 6.57 -12.17
C GLY A 570 19.24 5.60 -11.79
N GLY A 571 18.67 5.76 -10.59
CA GLY A 571 17.52 4.98 -10.13
C GLY A 571 16.25 5.30 -10.94
N ALA A 572 15.50 4.26 -11.30
CA ALA A 572 14.17 4.42 -11.91
C ALA A 572 13.11 4.69 -10.84
N GLY A 573 12.04 5.44 -11.18
CA GLY A 573 10.99 5.88 -10.26
C GLY A 573 10.52 4.78 -9.30
N GLY A 574 10.86 4.89 -8.01
CA GLY A 574 10.50 3.93 -6.96
C GLY A 574 11.55 2.83 -6.68
N GLN A 575 12.75 2.88 -7.27
CA GLN A 575 13.86 1.96 -7.03
C GLN A 575 15.20 2.71 -6.86
N SER A 576 16.05 2.23 -5.96
CA SER A 576 17.40 2.79 -5.77
C SER A 576 18.31 2.50 -6.98
N GLY A 577 19.14 3.46 -7.37
CA GLY A 577 20.18 3.27 -8.40
C GLY A 577 21.27 2.30 -7.95
N ALA A 578 22.02 1.72 -8.89
CA ALA A 578 23.12 0.81 -8.60
C ALA A 578 24.38 1.58 -8.15
N SER A 579 25.03 1.11 -7.08
CA SER A 579 26.31 1.68 -6.61
C SER A 579 27.46 1.25 -7.52
N ALA A 580 27.97 2.18 -8.34
CA ALA A 580 29.28 2.09 -9.00
C ALA A 580 30.02 3.43 -8.86
N SER A 581 31.31 3.49 -9.25
CA SER A 581 32.14 4.69 -9.20
C SER A 581 31.45 5.89 -9.88
N GLY A 582 31.09 6.91 -9.10
CA GLY A 582 30.14 7.97 -9.52
C GLY A 582 28.70 7.46 -9.47
N ALA A 583 28.15 7.31 -8.25
CA ALA A 583 26.85 6.67 -8.04
C ALA A 583 25.72 7.44 -8.73
N GLY A 584 24.70 6.72 -9.22
CA GLY A 584 23.49 7.33 -9.78
C GLY A 584 22.63 7.90 -8.65
N GLY A 585 21.85 8.96 -8.95
CA GLY A 585 20.87 9.46 -7.98
C GLY A 585 19.77 8.44 -7.72
N THR A 586 19.29 8.35 -6.48
CA THR A 586 18.11 7.55 -6.11
C THR A 586 16.81 8.32 -6.38
N THR A 587 15.67 7.64 -6.36
CA THR A 587 14.36 8.26 -6.64
C THR A 587 13.66 8.75 -5.39
N GLY A 588 12.82 9.77 -5.55
CA GLY A 588 11.92 10.24 -4.49
C GLY A 588 10.74 9.29 -4.25
N VAL A 589 10.25 9.19 -3.01
CA VAL A 589 9.26 8.16 -2.61
C VAL A 589 7.86 8.73 -2.30
N ALA A 590 7.59 10.02 -2.44
CA ALA A 590 6.34 10.63 -1.92
C ALA A 590 6.03 12.01 -2.59
N PRO A 591 5.23 12.98 -2.05
CA PRO A 591 4.71 14.10 -2.85
C PRO A 591 5.50 15.44 -3.13
N THR A 592 6.19 16.14 -2.20
CA THR A 592 6.68 17.54 -2.43
C THR A 592 8.19 17.90 -2.39
N LYS A 593 9.13 17.00 -2.06
CA LYS A 593 10.53 17.41 -1.79
C LYS A 593 11.45 17.32 -3.00
N ALA A 594 12.30 18.34 -3.18
CA ALA A 594 13.32 18.32 -4.22
C ALA A 594 14.33 17.19 -3.99
N GLY A 595 14.81 16.57 -5.07
CA GLY A 595 15.93 15.65 -5.05
C GLY A 595 17.20 16.37 -4.59
N THR A 596 18.09 15.67 -3.88
CA THR A 596 19.37 16.26 -3.47
C THR A 596 20.36 16.26 -4.63
N ASN A 597 21.27 17.23 -4.62
CA ASN A 597 22.32 17.29 -5.62
C ASN A 597 23.25 16.08 -5.52
N GLY A 598 23.79 15.66 -6.65
CA GLY A 598 24.88 14.69 -6.70
C GLY A 598 26.18 15.28 -6.19
N GLY A 599 27.08 14.42 -5.70
CA GLY A 599 28.38 14.82 -5.21
C GLY A 599 29.29 15.29 -6.34
N ASP A 600 29.88 16.47 -6.19
CA ASP A 600 30.95 16.96 -7.05
C ASP A 600 32.16 16.03 -6.97
N ARG A 601 32.87 15.88 -8.10
CA ARG A 601 34.12 15.13 -8.13
C ARG A 601 35.21 15.92 -7.39
N GLY A 602 35.79 15.33 -6.35
CA GLY A 602 36.99 15.86 -5.67
C GLY A 602 38.28 15.61 -6.45
N ALA A 603 39.45 15.80 -5.83
CA ALA A 603 40.78 15.64 -6.45
C ALA A 603 41.16 14.20 -6.89
N GLY A 604 40.21 13.25 -6.85
CA GLY A 604 40.40 11.84 -7.21
C GLY A 604 40.09 11.51 -8.68
N ASN A 605 40.43 10.28 -9.10
CA ASN A 605 40.30 9.80 -10.49
C ASN A 605 38.89 9.30 -10.87
N HIS A 606 37.86 9.65 -10.11
CA HIS A 606 36.53 9.04 -10.18
C HIS A 606 35.46 9.90 -10.85
N GLY A 607 34.31 9.31 -11.19
CA GLY A 607 33.17 10.03 -11.78
C GLY A 607 32.38 10.88 -10.77
N ALA A 608 31.73 11.94 -11.25
CA ALA A 608 30.79 12.76 -10.46
C ALA A 608 29.47 12.01 -10.21
N GLY A 609 28.82 12.26 -9.06
CA GLY A 609 27.57 11.60 -8.69
C GLY A 609 26.34 12.20 -9.36
N GLY A 610 25.37 11.38 -9.76
CA GLY A 610 24.11 11.81 -10.39
C GLY A 610 23.16 12.55 -9.44
N GLY A 611 22.34 13.46 -9.96
CA GLY A 611 21.34 14.18 -9.16
C GLY A 611 20.18 13.28 -8.74
N GLY A 612 19.65 13.46 -7.53
CA GLY A 612 18.50 12.69 -7.04
C GLY A 612 17.20 13.04 -7.76
N GLY A 613 16.31 12.07 -7.94
CA GLY A 613 14.99 12.31 -8.54
C GLY A 613 14.09 13.16 -7.64
N GLY A 614 13.25 13.99 -8.25
CA GLY A 614 12.23 14.78 -7.55
C GLY A 614 11.27 13.86 -6.80
N GLY A 615 11.10 14.15 -5.51
CA GLY A 615 10.34 13.35 -4.57
C GLY A 615 9.39 14.19 -3.74
N GLY A 616 9.43 13.95 -2.43
CA GLY A 616 8.18 13.62 -1.82
C GLY A 616 7.92 13.64 -0.34
N ALA A 617 7.33 14.68 0.24
CA ALA A 617 7.01 14.81 1.66
C ALA A 617 8.23 14.71 2.60
N THR A 618 8.83 13.54 2.85
CA THR A 618 9.87 13.38 3.88
C THR A 618 11.29 13.47 3.32
N ALA A 619 11.57 12.98 2.11
CA ALA A 619 12.83 13.20 1.38
C ALA A 619 12.65 13.14 -0.16
N GLY A 620 13.44 13.92 -0.90
CA GLY A 620 13.66 13.70 -2.32
C GLY A 620 14.61 12.52 -2.55
N GLY A 621 14.79 12.12 -3.81
CA GLY A 621 15.85 11.19 -4.16
C GLY A 621 17.21 11.71 -3.70
N THR A 622 18.04 10.85 -3.13
CA THR A 622 19.43 11.17 -2.76
C THR A 622 20.30 11.17 -4.01
N GLY A 623 20.97 12.29 -4.28
CA GLY A 623 22.04 12.36 -5.25
C GLY A 623 23.16 11.38 -4.91
N GLY A 624 23.75 10.79 -5.95
CA GLY A 624 24.81 9.82 -5.78
C GLY A 624 26.09 10.47 -5.26
N ALA A 625 26.87 9.70 -4.50
CA ALA A 625 28.19 10.12 -4.04
C ALA A 625 29.22 10.08 -5.18
N ALA A 626 30.16 11.02 -5.15
CA ALA A 626 31.45 10.85 -5.84
C ALA A 626 32.27 9.81 -5.05
N SER A 627 32.89 8.83 -5.71
CA SER A 627 33.80 7.91 -5.03
C SER A 627 35.16 8.59 -4.82
N ALA A 628 35.76 8.40 -3.65
CA ALA A 628 37.09 8.92 -3.30
C ALA A 628 38.22 8.07 -3.90
#